data_AF-A0A5B8VGX0-F1
#
_entry.id   AF-A0A5B8VGX0-F1
#
_cell.length_a   1.000
_cell.length_b   1.000
_cell.length_c   1.000
_cell.angle_alpha   90.00
_cell.angle_beta   90.00
_cell.angle_gamma   90.00
#
_symmetry.space_group_name_H-M   'P 1'
#
loop_
_entity.id
_entity.type
_entity.pdbx_description
1 polymer ?
#
loop_
_entity_poly.entity_id
_entity_poly.type
_entity_poly.pdbx_seq_one_letter_code
_entity_poly.pdbx_strand_id
1 'polypeptide(L)'
;MDSVKSIENTRKNAFRCQIGLFGSKRRSFIVGLYTIFSISLIFFGTSTVIGQDNASVGKDSLISNNGTVFTGHYNKPVFGHSSFTYKGKKHPLDANQYQAYKHDGTWFKSVQLTSVADPVWMEWLERGPINLYQYVSYGAATRVSPRNLPQSYVVWLAQKKNGPLLNVNGVLSTQEKAKENVHRLLVGQPDLAGELNDAPFNTRMIRGLIAAFNRRTNKSEQ
;
A
#
# COMPACT_ATOMS: atom_id res chain seq x y z
N MET A 1 -33.38 29.62 50.41
CA MET A 1 -33.83 28.21 50.41
C MET A 1 -33.13 27.51 49.26
N ASP A 2 -31.80 27.55 49.22
CA ASP A 2 -30.84 26.76 50.03
C ASP A 2 -30.60 25.43 49.30
N SER A 3 -29.39 24.95 49.01
CA SER A 3 -28.07 25.29 49.50
C SER A 3 -27.04 24.73 48.51
N VAL A 4 -26.13 25.60 48.08
CA VAL A 4 -24.76 25.28 47.63
C VAL A 4 -23.99 24.67 48.81
N LYS A 5 -23.19 23.61 48.58
CA LYS A 5 -22.01 23.10 49.35
C LYS A 5 -21.80 21.63 48.92
N SER A 6 -20.63 21.09 48.62
CA SER A 6 -19.33 21.32 49.24
C SER A 6 -18.22 20.82 48.31
N ILE A 7 -17.33 21.74 47.93
CA ILE A 7 -15.94 21.48 47.53
C ILE A 7 -15.14 21.63 48.82
N GLU A 8 -14.37 20.62 49.26
CA GLU A 8 -13.07 20.82 49.91
C GLU A 8 -12.39 19.54 50.42
N ASN A 9 -11.05 19.60 50.38
CA ASN A 9 -10.07 18.83 51.16
C ASN A 9 -9.89 17.34 50.79
N THR A 10 -8.70 16.92 50.34
CA THR A 10 -7.52 16.91 51.23
C THR A 10 -6.21 16.88 50.43
N ARG A 11 -5.48 18.00 50.41
CA ARG A 11 -4.02 18.04 50.27
C ARG A 11 -3.45 18.27 51.66
N LYS A 12 -2.50 17.43 52.11
CA LYS A 12 -1.25 17.84 52.80
C LYS A 12 -0.51 16.66 53.45
N ASN A 13 0.81 16.80 53.40
CA ASN A 13 1.84 16.30 54.34
C ASN A 13 2.45 14.91 54.12
N ALA A 14 3.67 14.90 53.59
CA ALA A 14 4.81 14.30 54.29
C ALA A 14 6.12 14.97 53.84
N PHE A 15 6.50 16.01 54.58
CA PHE A 15 7.85 16.57 54.65
C PHE A 15 8.61 15.78 55.74
N ARG A 16 9.76 15.19 55.40
CA ARG A 16 10.86 14.82 56.31
C ARG A 16 12.11 14.75 55.41
N CYS A 17 12.96 15.78 55.35
CA CYS A 17 13.95 16.18 56.36
C CYS A 17 14.87 15.01 56.77
N GLN A 18 16.03 14.91 56.11
CA GLN A 18 17.27 14.59 56.80
C GLN A 18 18.46 15.24 56.07
N ILE A 19 19.11 16.13 56.82
CA ILE A 19 20.37 16.81 56.52
C ILE A 19 21.49 15.88 56.95
N GLY A 20 22.53 15.74 56.12
CA GLY A 20 23.80 15.10 56.45
C GLY A 20 24.92 15.76 55.65
N LEU A 21 25.60 16.72 56.29
CA LEU A 21 26.76 17.48 55.83
C LEU A 21 28.08 16.69 56.03
N PHE A 22 29.16 17.28 55.49
CA PHE A 22 30.61 16.97 55.59
C PHE A 22 31.12 15.99 54.54
N GLY A 23 31.88 16.41 53.52
CA GLY A 23 33.17 17.13 53.53
C GLY A 23 34.15 16.26 52.71
N SER A 24 35.25 16.65 52.07
CA SER A 24 36.01 17.87 51.87
C SER A 24 37.13 17.52 50.86
N LYS A 25 37.42 18.41 49.90
CA LYS A 25 38.75 18.73 49.31
C LYS A 25 39.60 17.67 48.56
N ARG A 26 39.93 18.03 47.30
CA ARG A 26 41.28 18.21 46.65
C ARG A 26 41.21 17.72 45.18
N ARG A 27 41.27 18.62 44.19
CA ARG A 27 42.46 19.21 43.52
C ARG A 27 43.09 18.29 42.46
N SER A 28 43.12 18.84 41.23
CA SER A 28 44.24 18.87 40.28
C SER A 28 44.07 18.15 38.93
N PHE A 29 43.96 19.00 37.90
CA PHE A 29 44.57 18.94 36.56
C PHE A 29 45.62 17.85 36.33
N ILE A 30 45.51 17.11 35.21
CA ILE A 30 46.62 16.84 34.26
C ILE A 30 46.05 16.78 32.82
N VAL A 31 46.61 17.62 31.96
CA VAL A 31 46.54 17.60 30.49
C VAL A 31 47.66 16.69 29.98
N GLY A 32 47.42 15.91 28.93
CA GLY A 32 48.48 15.13 28.26
C GLY A 32 48.09 14.76 26.83
N LEU A 33 48.66 15.47 25.87
CA LEU A 33 48.47 15.35 24.42
C LEU A 33 49.65 14.56 23.80
N TYR A 34 49.40 14.03 22.59
CA TYR A 34 50.35 13.55 21.56
C TYR A 34 50.91 12.11 21.63
N THR A 35 50.60 11.31 20.60
CA THR A 35 51.53 11.12 19.45
C THR A 35 50.83 10.52 18.22
N ILE A 36 51.28 10.96 17.05
CA ILE A 36 50.81 10.76 15.67
C ILE A 36 51.82 9.84 14.94
N PHE A 37 51.45 9.35 13.75
CA PHE A 37 52.23 8.74 12.62
C PHE A 37 52.01 7.21 12.49
N SER A 38 51.62 6.62 11.34
CA SER A 38 51.85 6.96 9.93
C SER A 38 51.00 6.12 8.95
N ILE A 39 50.53 6.75 7.85
CA ILE A 39 50.67 6.34 6.42
C ILE A 39 50.00 5.02 5.99
N SER A 40 49.28 4.84 4.88
CA SER A 40 48.71 5.65 3.78
C SER A 40 47.99 4.63 2.87
N LEU A 41 46.84 4.97 2.28
CA LEU A 41 46.67 4.76 0.84
C LEU A 41 45.46 5.56 0.34
N ILE A 42 45.76 6.53 -0.52
CA ILE A 42 44.82 7.23 -1.37
C ILE A 42 44.43 6.25 -2.48
N PHE A 43 43.13 6.00 -2.66
CA PHE A 43 42.60 5.68 -3.99
C PHE A 43 41.47 6.67 -4.29
N PHE A 44 41.77 7.52 -5.27
CA PHE A 44 40.81 8.31 -6.03
C PHE A 44 39.71 7.39 -6.59
N GLY A 45 38.47 7.84 -6.51
CA GLY A 45 37.34 7.15 -7.13
C GLY A 45 36.03 7.84 -6.84
N THR A 46 35.78 8.93 -7.56
CA THR A 46 34.41 9.43 -7.78
C THR A 46 33.58 8.32 -8.40
N SER A 47 32.74 7.67 -7.60
CA SER A 47 31.65 6.83 -8.10
C SER A 47 30.34 7.45 -7.64
N THR A 48 29.77 8.23 -8.56
CA THR A 48 28.33 8.27 -8.82
C THR A 48 27.64 6.98 -8.35
N VAL A 49 26.85 7.06 -7.28
CA VAL A 49 25.82 6.04 -7.00
C VAL A 49 24.58 6.46 -7.78
N ILE A 50 24.66 6.24 -9.10
CA ILE A 50 23.50 5.98 -9.94
C ILE A 50 23.38 4.46 -9.99
N GLY A 51 22.27 3.94 -9.46
CA GLY A 51 21.65 2.65 -9.79
C GLY A 51 22.55 1.42 -9.94
N GLN A 52 22.60 0.59 -8.91
CA GLN A 52 22.56 -0.86 -9.12
C GLN A 52 21.45 -1.47 -8.28
N ASP A 53 20.63 -2.23 -8.98
CA ASP A 53 19.46 -2.97 -8.53
C ASP A 53 19.74 -3.80 -7.28
N ASN A 54 19.02 -3.49 -6.22
CA ASN A 54 18.50 -4.50 -5.33
C ASN A 54 17.00 -4.22 -5.22
N ALA A 55 16.20 -5.08 -5.83
CA ALA A 55 14.77 -5.16 -5.56
C ALA A 55 14.60 -5.29 -4.05
N SER A 56 14.32 -4.17 -3.37
CA SER A 56 13.96 -4.23 -1.96
C SER A 56 12.74 -5.12 -1.89
N VAL A 57 12.86 -6.28 -1.25
CA VAL A 57 11.73 -7.08 -0.78
C VAL A 57 10.89 -6.12 0.06
N GLY A 58 9.89 -5.54 -0.59
CA GLY A 58 9.24 -4.33 -0.10
C GLY A 58 8.37 -4.73 1.05
N LYS A 59 8.73 -4.27 2.27
CA LYS A 59 7.97 -4.54 3.49
C LYS A 59 6.47 -4.42 3.25
N ASP A 60 5.72 -5.39 3.78
CA ASP A 60 4.26 -5.39 3.69
C ASP A 60 3.71 -4.07 4.25
N SER A 61 2.72 -3.54 3.54
CA SER A 61 2.12 -2.24 3.88
C SER A 61 0.61 -2.34 3.89
N LEU A 62 -0.03 -1.60 4.78
CA LEU A 62 -1.48 -1.44 4.88
C LEU A 62 -1.79 0.05 4.90
N ILE A 63 -2.77 0.49 4.11
CA ILE A 63 -3.14 1.90 3.99
C ILE A 63 -4.59 2.05 4.43
N SER A 64 -4.84 2.81 5.49
CA SER A 64 -6.20 3.14 5.94
C SER A 64 -6.88 4.16 5.04
N ASN A 65 -8.20 4.27 5.15
CA ASN A 65 -9.00 5.23 4.38
C ASN A 65 -8.61 6.69 4.60
N ASN A 66 -8.05 7.03 5.76
CA ASN A 66 -7.52 8.38 6.04
C ASN A 66 -6.09 8.61 5.50
N GLY A 67 -5.53 7.66 4.74
CA GLY A 67 -4.19 7.77 4.14
C GLY A 67 -3.03 7.37 5.05
N THR A 68 -3.28 6.95 6.30
CA THR A 68 -2.21 6.47 7.18
C THR A 68 -1.61 5.18 6.63
N VAL A 69 -0.29 5.12 6.55
CA VAL A 69 0.46 3.95 6.09
C VAL A 69 1.03 3.20 7.30
N PHE A 70 0.71 1.92 7.40
CA PHE A 70 1.27 1.00 8.39
C PHE A 70 2.23 0.05 7.69
N THR A 71 3.42 -0.14 8.26
CA THR A 71 4.43 -1.09 7.76
C THR A 71 4.60 -2.21 8.77
N GLY A 72 4.47 -3.46 8.32
CA GLY A 72 4.30 -4.62 9.20
C GLY A 72 4.43 -5.93 8.44
N HIS A 73 3.64 -6.93 8.80
CA HIS A 73 3.55 -8.21 8.09
C HIS A 73 2.14 -8.78 8.12
N TYR A 74 1.75 -9.49 7.07
CA TYR A 74 0.50 -10.25 7.05
C TYR A 74 0.62 -11.61 7.74
N ASN A 75 -0.39 -11.96 8.52
CA ASN A 75 -0.56 -13.29 9.08
C ASN A 75 -1.28 -14.17 8.05
N LYS A 76 -0.73 -15.36 7.77
CA LYS A 76 -1.28 -16.32 6.80
C LYS A 76 -2.65 -16.90 7.24
N PRO A 77 -3.55 -17.25 6.29
CA PRO A 77 -3.48 -17.00 4.85
C PRO A 77 -3.99 -15.59 4.46
N VAL A 78 -3.41 -14.99 3.41
CA VAL A 78 -3.78 -13.64 2.88
C VAL A 78 -5.12 -13.63 2.11
N PHE A 79 -5.69 -14.81 1.85
CA PHE A 79 -6.99 -14.97 1.21
C PHE A 79 -7.95 -15.69 2.17
N GLY A 80 -9.11 -15.09 2.43
CA GLY A 80 -10.18 -15.65 3.27
C GLY A 80 -10.36 -14.91 4.61
N HIS A 81 -9.35 -14.87 5.48
CA HIS A 81 -9.45 -14.29 6.84
C HIS A 81 -8.11 -13.76 7.38
N SER A 82 -7.53 -12.80 6.68
CA SER A 82 -6.16 -12.33 6.92
C SER A 82 -6.12 -11.22 7.96
N SER A 83 -4.95 -11.04 8.57
CA SER A 83 -4.72 -9.93 9.51
C SER A 83 -3.32 -9.37 9.33
N PHE A 84 -3.15 -8.12 9.69
CA PHE A 84 -1.90 -7.39 9.59
C PHE A 84 -1.37 -7.09 10.99
N THR A 85 -0.10 -7.39 11.25
CA THR A 85 0.52 -7.11 12.54
C THR A 85 1.39 -5.85 12.44
N TYR A 86 1.09 -4.85 13.27
CA TYR A 86 1.85 -3.60 13.39
C TYR A 86 2.08 -3.26 14.86
N LYS A 87 3.34 -2.95 15.24
CA LYS A 87 3.74 -2.66 16.63
C LYS A 87 3.25 -3.70 17.64
N GLY A 88 3.33 -4.99 17.27
CA GLY A 88 2.90 -6.11 18.11
C GLY A 88 1.39 -6.27 18.25
N LYS A 89 0.57 -5.46 17.57
CA LYS A 89 -0.89 -5.56 17.57
C LYS A 89 -1.38 -6.14 16.25
N LYS A 90 -2.34 -7.07 16.34
CA LYS A 90 -2.99 -7.70 15.20
C LYS A 90 -4.22 -6.88 14.80
N HIS A 91 -4.31 -6.55 13.53
CA HIS A 91 -5.40 -5.80 12.92
C HIS A 91 -6.11 -6.69 11.89
N PRO A 92 -7.43 -6.92 11.99
CA PRO A 92 -8.16 -7.64 10.93
C PRO A 92 -8.09 -6.85 9.63
N LEU A 93 -7.98 -7.55 8.49
CA LEU A 93 -8.03 -6.91 7.19
C LEU A 93 -9.49 -6.69 6.77
N ASP A 94 -9.95 -5.44 6.89
CA ASP A 94 -11.30 -5.01 6.53
C ASP A 94 -11.27 -3.99 5.39
N ALA A 95 -11.89 -4.32 4.26
CA ALA A 95 -11.93 -3.47 3.07
C ALA A 95 -12.71 -2.16 3.29
N ASN A 96 -13.53 -2.08 4.34
CA ASN A 96 -14.21 -0.86 4.76
C ASN A 96 -13.33 0.07 5.61
N GLN A 97 -12.25 -0.43 6.22
CA GLN A 97 -11.35 0.37 7.05
C GLN A 97 -10.07 0.76 6.32
N TYR A 98 -9.66 -0.09 5.38
CA TYR A 98 -8.41 0.04 4.65
C TYR A 98 -8.69 0.16 3.15
N GLN A 99 -7.96 1.07 2.52
CA GLN A 99 -8.16 1.38 1.12
C GLN A 99 -7.23 0.59 0.21
N ALA A 100 -6.09 0.13 0.72
CA ALA A 100 -5.08 -0.60 -0.06
C ALA A 100 -4.15 -1.39 0.85
N TYR A 101 -3.54 -2.44 0.29
CA TYR A 101 -2.38 -3.08 0.89
C TYR A 101 -1.35 -3.51 -0.14
N LYS A 102 -0.11 -3.69 0.31
CA LYS A 102 0.97 -4.33 -0.43
C LYS A 102 1.39 -5.59 0.30
N HIS A 103 1.35 -6.73 -0.37
CA HIS A 103 1.86 -8.00 0.14
C HIS A 103 2.80 -8.61 -0.89
N ASP A 104 4.03 -8.93 -0.46
CA ASP A 104 5.04 -9.59 -1.31
C ASP A 104 5.22 -8.92 -2.69
N GLY A 105 5.38 -7.59 -2.69
CA GLY A 105 5.51 -6.81 -3.93
C GLY A 105 4.19 -6.47 -4.62
N THR A 106 3.14 -7.27 -4.44
CA THR A 106 1.84 -7.11 -5.09
C THR A 106 0.94 -6.12 -4.36
N TRP A 107 0.31 -5.22 -5.11
CA TRP A 107 -0.63 -4.25 -4.58
C TRP A 107 -2.07 -4.73 -4.73
N PHE A 108 -2.86 -4.48 -3.69
CA PHE A 108 -4.29 -4.71 -3.65
C PHE A 108 -5.01 -3.44 -3.26
N LYS A 109 -6.14 -3.17 -3.89
CA LYS A 109 -6.99 -2.01 -3.65
C LYS A 109 -8.36 -2.49 -3.19
N SER A 110 -8.92 -1.84 -2.19
CA SER A 110 -10.32 -2.01 -1.82
C SER A 110 -11.17 -1.27 -2.85
N VAL A 111 -12.03 -2.00 -3.55
CA VAL A 111 -12.85 -1.47 -4.63
C VAL A 111 -14.31 -1.80 -4.36
N GLN A 112 -15.13 -0.78 -4.28
CA GLN A 112 -16.58 -0.91 -4.17
C GLN A 112 -17.19 -1.03 -5.56
N LEU A 113 -17.76 -2.21 -5.87
CA LEU A 113 -18.32 -2.51 -7.20
C LEU A 113 -19.61 -1.73 -7.49
N THR A 114 -20.45 -1.56 -6.47
CA THR A 114 -21.69 -0.78 -6.50
C THR A 114 -21.88 -0.12 -5.14
N SER A 115 -22.68 0.95 -5.06
CA SER A 115 -22.91 1.69 -3.81
C SER A 115 -23.53 0.86 -2.68
N VAL A 116 -24.14 -0.28 -3.00
CA VAL A 116 -24.84 -1.17 -2.06
C VAL A 116 -24.07 -2.46 -1.76
N ALA A 117 -22.97 -2.72 -2.48
CA ALA A 117 -22.14 -3.89 -2.24
C ALA A 117 -20.98 -3.56 -1.31
N ASP A 118 -20.58 -4.54 -0.50
CA ASP A 118 -19.36 -4.44 0.28
C ASP A 118 -18.13 -4.31 -0.65
N PRO A 119 -17.13 -3.49 -0.28
CA PRO A 119 -15.88 -3.41 -1.03
C PRO A 119 -15.15 -4.75 -1.05
N VAL A 120 -14.53 -5.05 -2.18
CA VAL A 120 -13.72 -6.25 -2.37
C VAL A 120 -12.27 -5.88 -2.62
N TRP A 121 -11.36 -6.72 -2.16
CA TRP A 121 -9.93 -6.58 -2.46
C TRP A 121 -9.65 -7.04 -3.89
N MET A 122 -9.04 -6.17 -4.68
CA MET A 122 -8.63 -6.46 -6.05
C MET A 122 -7.13 -6.22 -6.22
N GLU A 123 -6.46 -7.10 -6.93
CA GLU A 123 -5.06 -6.92 -7.32
C GLU A 123 -4.94 -5.75 -8.30
N TRP A 124 -3.98 -4.87 -8.08
CA TRP A 124 -3.76 -3.68 -8.90
C TRP A 124 -2.65 -3.95 -9.93
N LEU A 125 -3.05 -4.29 -11.16
CA LEU A 125 -2.16 -4.72 -12.23
C LEU A 125 -1.42 -3.56 -12.90
N GLU A 126 -2.11 -2.44 -13.15
CA GLU A 126 -1.52 -1.25 -13.77
C GLU A 126 -2.00 0.01 -13.05
N ARG A 127 -1.08 0.96 -12.86
CA ARG A 127 -1.30 2.22 -12.13
C ARG A 127 -1.05 3.40 -13.06
N GLY A 128 -1.96 4.37 -13.06
CA GLY A 128 -1.78 5.59 -13.83
C GLY A 128 -3.09 6.31 -14.13
N PRO A 129 -3.15 7.08 -15.23
CA PRO A 129 -4.39 7.67 -15.72
C PRO A 129 -5.54 6.66 -15.88
N ILE A 130 -5.21 5.43 -16.28
CA ILE A 130 -6.09 4.27 -16.23
C ILE A 130 -5.51 3.27 -15.23
N ASN A 131 -6.29 2.94 -14.22
CA ASN A 131 -6.00 1.84 -13.30
C ASN A 131 -6.61 0.54 -13.84
N LEU A 132 -5.85 -0.55 -13.79
CA LEU A 132 -6.32 -1.89 -14.13
C LEU A 132 -6.28 -2.78 -12.90
N TYR A 133 -7.39 -3.46 -12.63
CA TYR A 133 -7.58 -4.34 -11.49
C TYR A 133 -7.92 -5.75 -11.95
N GLN A 134 -7.50 -6.72 -11.15
CA GLN A 134 -7.86 -8.13 -11.28
C GLN A 134 -8.61 -8.59 -10.03
N TYR A 135 -9.74 -9.23 -10.27
CA TYR A 135 -10.56 -9.88 -9.26
C TYR A 135 -10.74 -11.36 -9.64
N VAL A 136 -10.27 -12.26 -8.79
CA VAL A 136 -10.52 -13.70 -8.94
C VAL A 136 -11.84 -14.00 -8.24
N SER A 137 -12.90 -14.16 -9.02
CA SER A 137 -14.18 -14.59 -8.49
C SER A 137 -14.16 -16.10 -8.33
N TYR A 138 -14.23 -16.56 -7.09
CA TYR A 138 -14.60 -17.93 -6.81
C TYR A 138 -16.13 -17.97 -6.90
N GLY A 139 -16.69 -18.71 -7.87
CA GLY A 139 -18.14 -18.93 -7.92
C GLY A 139 -18.65 -19.38 -6.55
N ALA A 140 -19.91 -19.12 -6.22
CA ALA A 140 -20.49 -19.20 -4.86
C ALA A 140 -20.27 -20.53 -4.08
N ALA A 141 -19.05 -20.78 -3.61
CA ALA A 141 -18.73 -21.88 -2.71
C ALA A 141 -18.14 -21.27 -1.45
N THR A 142 -18.96 -21.27 -0.40
CA THR A 142 -18.65 -20.85 0.97
C THR A 142 -17.53 -21.64 1.64
N ARG A 143 -16.83 -22.55 0.93
CA ARG A 143 -15.65 -23.29 1.40
C ARG A 143 -14.74 -23.63 0.22
N VAL A 144 -13.58 -22.98 0.15
CA VAL A 144 -12.52 -23.32 -0.82
C VAL A 144 -11.86 -24.62 -0.36
N SER A 145 -12.02 -25.70 -1.14
CA SER A 145 -11.29 -26.97 -0.98
C SER A 145 -10.62 -27.32 -2.32
N PRO A 146 -9.39 -27.86 -2.33
CA PRO A 146 -8.67 -28.21 -3.57
C PRO A 146 -9.40 -29.19 -4.50
N ARG A 147 -10.43 -29.88 -4.01
CA ARG A 147 -11.19 -30.89 -4.77
C ARG A 147 -12.51 -30.39 -5.37
N ASN A 148 -13.02 -29.22 -4.96
CA ASN A 148 -14.29 -28.67 -5.41
C ASN A 148 -14.14 -27.18 -5.68
N LEU A 149 -13.36 -26.83 -6.71
CA LEU A 149 -13.27 -25.44 -7.15
C LEU A 149 -14.48 -25.15 -8.05
N PRO A 150 -15.42 -24.28 -7.65
CA PRO A 150 -16.33 -23.66 -8.60
C PRO A 150 -15.46 -23.00 -9.68
N GLN A 151 -15.90 -23.01 -10.95
CA GLN A 151 -15.14 -22.42 -12.05
C GLN A 151 -14.72 -20.99 -11.66
N SER A 152 -13.45 -20.84 -11.31
CA SER A 152 -12.89 -19.55 -10.94
C SER A 152 -12.74 -18.75 -12.22
N TYR A 153 -13.35 -17.58 -12.27
CA TYR A 153 -13.19 -16.68 -13.40
C TYR A 153 -12.43 -15.43 -12.97
N VAL A 154 -11.51 -15.01 -13.82
CA VAL A 154 -10.68 -13.83 -13.60
C VAL A 154 -11.39 -12.65 -14.24
N VAL A 155 -11.92 -11.74 -13.43
CA VAL A 155 -12.53 -10.50 -13.89
C VAL A 155 -11.48 -9.41 -13.95
N TRP A 156 -11.35 -8.74 -15.09
CA TRP A 156 -10.53 -7.54 -15.21
C TRP A 156 -11.43 -6.31 -15.28
N LEU A 157 -11.15 -5.36 -14.39
CA LEU A 157 -11.86 -4.12 -14.28
C LEU A 157 -10.89 -2.95 -14.45
N ALA A 158 -11.25 -1.95 -15.21
CA ALA A 158 -10.42 -0.77 -15.40
C ALA A 158 -11.19 0.51 -15.10
N GLN A 159 -10.49 1.49 -14.55
CA GLN A 159 -11.05 2.78 -14.17
C GLN A 159 -10.12 3.89 -14.65
N LYS A 160 -10.66 4.83 -15.42
CA LYS A 160 -9.93 6.04 -15.83
C LYS A 160 -10.25 7.17 -14.86
N LYS A 161 -9.24 7.68 -14.15
CA LYS A 161 -9.41 8.68 -13.08
C LYS A 161 -10.53 8.25 -12.11
N ASN A 162 -11.46 9.14 -11.78
CA ASN A 162 -12.63 8.86 -10.94
C ASN A 162 -13.86 8.41 -11.74
N GLY A 163 -13.66 7.88 -12.94
CA GLY A 163 -14.73 7.39 -13.81
C GLY A 163 -15.37 6.08 -13.33
N PRO A 164 -16.34 5.54 -14.08
CA PRO A 164 -16.93 4.25 -13.78
C PRO A 164 -15.88 3.13 -13.90
N LEU A 165 -16.07 2.10 -13.09
CA LEU A 165 -15.30 0.87 -13.17
C LEU A 165 -15.89 -0.01 -14.28
N LEU A 166 -15.09 -0.34 -15.29
CA LEU A 166 -15.55 -1.01 -16.51
C LEU A 166 -14.98 -2.42 -16.62
N ASN A 167 -15.80 -3.41 -16.98
CA ASN A 167 -15.29 -4.74 -17.34
C ASN A 167 -14.61 -4.68 -18.71
N VAL A 168 -13.35 -5.10 -18.77
CA VAL A 168 -12.51 -4.96 -19.96
C VAL A 168 -12.08 -6.28 -20.58
N ASN A 169 -12.43 -7.42 -19.99
CA ASN A 169 -12.08 -8.75 -20.53
C ASN A 169 -13.28 -9.60 -20.96
N GLY A 170 -14.51 -9.11 -20.83
CA GLY A 170 -15.71 -9.80 -21.33
C GLY A 170 -16.13 -11.00 -20.47
N VAL A 171 -15.69 -11.07 -19.22
CA VAL A 171 -16.10 -12.15 -18.29
C VAL A 171 -17.44 -11.81 -17.62
N LEU A 172 -17.70 -10.53 -17.35
CA LEU A 172 -18.98 -10.05 -16.80
C LEU A 172 -19.88 -9.39 -17.87
N SER A 173 -19.48 -9.47 -19.14
CA SER A 173 -20.20 -8.87 -20.27
C SER A 173 -19.93 -9.67 -21.54
N THR A 174 -20.37 -9.19 -22.70
CA THR A 174 -19.90 -9.74 -23.99
C THR A 174 -18.53 -9.20 -24.36
N GLN A 175 -17.86 -9.84 -25.32
CA GLN A 175 -16.61 -9.37 -25.89
C GLN A 175 -16.76 -8.00 -26.54
N GLU A 176 -17.87 -7.77 -27.26
CA GLU A 176 -18.18 -6.51 -27.95
C GLU A 176 -18.29 -5.39 -26.91
N LYS A 177 -18.97 -5.64 -25.79
CA LYS A 177 -19.10 -4.66 -24.73
C LYS A 177 -17.77 -4.37 -24.05
N ALA A 178 -16.94 -5.38 -23.85
CA ALA A 178 -15.60 -5.22 -23.30
C ALA A 178 -14.70 -4.40 -24.22
N LYS A 179 -14.75 -4.63 -25.54
CA LYS A 179 -14.06 -3.81 -26.54
C LYS A 179 -14.52 -2.36 -26.49
N GLU A 180 -15.84 -2.13 -26.44
CA GLU A 180 -16.40 -0.78 -26.31
C GLU A 180 -15.89 -0.07 -25.04
N ASN A 181 -15.83 -0.79 -23.91
CA ASN A 181 -15.28 -0.26 -22.67
C ASN A 181 -13.79 0.12 -22.80
N VAL A 182 -12.98 -0.71 -23.46
CA VAL A 182 -11.57 -0.39 -23.73
C VAL A 182 -11.47 0.83 -24.65
N HIS A 183 -12.26 0.91 -25.72
CA HIS A 183 -12.35 2.11 -26.56
C HIS A 183 -12.67 3.38 -25.76
N ARG A 184 -13.67 3.32 -24.88
CA ARG A 184 -14.06 4.44 -24.00
C ARG A 184 -12.91 4.90 -23.10
N LEU A 185 -12.12 3.97 -22.57
CA LEU A 185 -10.94 4.29 -21.77
C LEU A 185 -9.86 4.99 -22.61
N LEU A 186 -9.72 4.62 -23.89
CA LEU A 186 -8.68 5.10 -24.81
C LEU A 186 -9.05 6.33 -25.63
N VAL A 187 -10.23 6.97 -25.45
CA VAL A 187 -10.74 8.12 -26.26
C VAL A 187 -9.72 9.25 -26.52
N GLY A 188 -8.72 9.45 -25.65
CA GLY A 188 -7.67 10.47 -25.85
C GLY A 188 -6.48 10.04 -26.71
N GLN A 189 -6.45 8.80 -27.21
CA GLN A 189 -5.36 8.21 -28.00
C GLN A 189 -5.98 7.31 -29.09
N PRO A 190 -6.51 7.89 -30.19
CA PRO A 190 -7.28 7.15 -31.18
C PRO A 190 -6.47 6.11 -31.94
N ASP A 191 -5.14 6.28 -32.02
CA ASP A 191 -4.23 5.30 -32.61
C ASP A 191 -4.19 3.99 -31.80
N LEU A 192 -4.06 4.08 -30.47
CA LEU A 192 -4.17 2.90 -29.60
C LEU A 192 -5.56 2.27 -29.65
N ALA A 193 -6.59 3.09 -29.79
CA ALA A 193 -7.96 2.59 -29.94
C ALA A 193 -8.12 1.80 -31.25
N GLY A 194 -7.45 2.20 -32.32
CA GLY A 194 -7.42 1.49 -33.61
C GLY A 194 -6.87 0.07 -33.50
N GLU A 195 -5.77 -0.12 -32.74
CA GLU A 195 -5.14 -1.43 -32.52
C GLU A 195 -6.09 -2.50 -31.97
N LEU A 196 -7.16 -2.09 -31.27
CA LEU A 196 -8.16 -2.99 -30.71
C LEU A 196 -8.99 -3.73 -31.78
N ASN A 197 -9.09 -3.15 -32.98
CA ASN A 197 -9.83 -3.73 -34.10
C ASN A 197 -8.97 -4.71 -34.91
N ASP A 198 -7.66 -4.48 -34.97
CA ASP A 198 -6.75 -5.19 -35.86
C ASP A 198 -6.19 -6.48 -35.27
N ALA A 199 -6.33 -6.69 -33.96
CA ALA A 199 -5.68 -7.79 -33.26
C ALA A 199 -6.64 -8.61 -32.36
N PRO A 200 -6.27 -9.86 -32.03
CA PRO A 200 -7.11 -10.72 -31.19
C PRO A 200 -7.35 -10.11 -29.82
N PHE A 201 -8.62 -10.05 -29.41
CA PHE A 201 -9.01 -9.50 -28.12
C PHE A 201 -8.69 -10.49 -27.00
N ASN A 202 -7.62 -10.23 -26.26
CA ASN A 202 -7.15 -11.07 -25.16
C ASN A 202 -6.50 -10.24 -24.05
N THR A 203 -6.17 -10.89 -22.94
CA THR A 203 -5.60 -10.25 -21.74
C THR A 203 -4.27 -9.53 -22.02
N ARG A 204 -3.41 -10.11 -22.85
CA ARG A 204 -2.12 -9.50 -23.25
C ARG A 204 -2.35 -8.19 -23.98
N MET A 205 -3.29 -8.17 -24.92
CA MET A 205 -3.68 -6.97 -25.67
C MET A 205 -4.21 -5.89 -24.73
N ILE A 206 -5.21 -6.21 -23.90
CA ILE A 206 -5.85 -5.25 -22.99
C ILE A 206 -4.81 -4.59 -22.07
N ARG A 207 -3.93 -5.40 -21.46
CA ARG A 207 -2.87 -4.89 -20.59
C ARG A 207 -1.87 -4.02 -21.36
N GLY A 208 -1.49 -4.46 -22.56
CA GLY A 208 -0.57 -3.73 -23.44
C GLY A 208 -1.09 -2.33 -23.80
N LEU A 209 -2.34 -2.23 -24.22
CA LEU A 209 -2.98 -0.96 -24.58
C LEU A 209 -3.10 0.00 -23.39
N ILE A 210 -3.52 -0.50 -22.23
CA ILE A 210 -3.62 0.32 -21.00
C ILE A 210 -2.24 0.81 -20.57
N ALA A 211 -1.22 -0.06 -20.59
CA ALA A 211 0.15 0.33 -20.26
C ALA A 211 0.71 1.34 -21.26
N ALA A 212 0.44 1.18 -22.56
CA ALA A 212 0.83 2.13 -23.60
C ALA A 212 0.17 3.51 -23.37
N PHE A 213 -1.13 3.53 -23.09
CA PHE A 213 -1.86 4.75 -22.79
C PHE A 213 -1.23 5.49 -21.60
N ASN A 214 -1.05 4.78 -20.47
CA ASN A 214 -0.49 5.35 -19.25
C ASN A 214 0.92 5.93 -19.46
N ARG A 215 1.79 5.22 -20.21
CA ARG A 215 3.15 5.70 -20.52
C ARG A 215 3.13 6.99 -21.34
N ARG A 216 2.25 7.10 -22.33
CA ARG A 216 2.19 8.26 -23.22
C ARG A 216 1.64 9.50 -22.51
N THR A 217 0.61 9.34 -21.70
CA THR A 217 0.06 10.45 -20.91
C THR A 217 1.08 11.00 -19.90
N ASN A 218 1.85 10.13 -19.24
CA ASN A 218 2.88 10.59 -18.31
C ASN A 218 4.03 11.35 -19.01
N LYS A 219 4.29 11.07 -20.29
CA LYS A 219 5.30 11.79 -21.09
C LYS A 219 4.82 13.17 -21.54
N SER A 220 3.51 13.37 -21.73
CA SER A 220 2.96 14.67 -22.14
C SER A 220 2.83 15.68 -20.99
N GLU A 221 2.98 15.24 -19.74
CA GLU A 221 2.89 16.07 -18.53
C GLU A 221 4.27 16.51 -18.00
N GLN A 222 5.37 16.14 -18.69
CA GLN A 222 6.75 16.54 -18.42
C GLN A 222 7.23 17.55 -19.46
#